data_AF-A0A661CUL5-F1
#
_entry.id   AF-A0A661CUL5-F1
#
_cell.length_a   1.000
_cell.length_b   1.000
_cell.length_c   1.000
_cell.angle_alpha   90.00
_cell.angle_beta   90.00
_cell.angle_gamma   90.00
#
_symmetry.space_group_name_H-M   'P 1'
#
loop_
_entity.id
_entity.type
_entity.pdbx_description
1 polymer ?
#
loop_
_entity_poly.entity_id
_entity_poly.type
_entity_poly.pdbx_seq_one_letter_code
_entity_poly.pdbx_strand_id
1 'polypeptide(L)'
;MNKYTNTHSPIGKNAKSIQKFSKKMGIAAFSAAMLALSQSAVAENDDDLPALLVIGASGVSGNTPINDNMDSVLGGVAVNYGSFLALGDALIRIRQLPGFVINEGQAGAGTFDRLGCNPGPECGPGWWTSFDKQFDRALARVTMYDPENPANILGYNAEYVVIGIPNDCLHSDAFGIPQSETQPCTLEEFNAVIDRLIAVGQRALDLGITPIYNIYPECSQETQDNAIKNWGLSWWIDVEECEGLRYLHRTRIAAELPDALVEDVWRGFTTSADGMHADRKTSMRAARRIARAIKKHRRGN
;
A
#
# COMPACT_ATOMS: atom_id res chain seq x y z
N MET A 1 31.54 -37.61 -11.30
CA MET A 1 32.68 -37.61 -10.36
C MET A 1 32.51 -36.36 -9.49
N ASN A 2 32.32 -36.32 -8.17
CA ASN A 2 32.35 -37.22 -7.00
C ASN A 2 31.12 -36.85 -6.12
N LYS A 3 30.21 -37.78 -5.76
CA LYS A 3 30.15 -38.63 -4.55
C LYS A 3 30.43 -37.91 -3.21
N TYR A 4 29.37 -37.61 -2.46
CA TYR A 4 29.40 -37.47 -1.01
C TYR A 4 28.67 -38.67 -0.37
N THR A 5 29.38 -39.34 0.53
CA THR A 5 28.97 -40.55 1.25
C THR A 5 28.52 -40.22 2.66
N ASN A 6 27.40 -40.82 3.07
CA ASN A 6 26.93 -40.99 4.45
C ASN A 6 27.91 -41.85 5.27
N THR A 7 28.04 -41.55 6.56
CA THR A 7 28.36 -42.55 7.60
C THR A 7 27.57 -42.28 8.89
N HIS A 8 26.72 -43.24 9.24
CA HIS A 8 26.22 -43.51 10.58
C HIS A 8 27.31 -44.14 11.45
N SER A 9 27.25 -43.98 12.79
CA SER A 9 27.30 -45.07 13.80
C SER A 9 27.49 -44.57 15.26
N PRO A 10 27.27 -45.41 16.31
CA PRO A 10 26.22 -45.11 17.30
C PRO A 10 26.56 -45.44 18.78
N ILE A 11 25.54 -45.34 19.65
CA ILE A 11 25.26 -46.09 20.91
C ILE A 11 26.19 -46.00 22.14
N GLY A 12 25.56 -45.70 23.29
CA GLY A 12 25.85 -46.25 24.63
C GLY A 12 24.83 -45.69 25.65
N LYS A 13 23.74 -46.40 26.01
CA LYS A 13 23.51 -47.48 27.00
C LYS A 13 23.93 -47.17 28.46
N ASN A 14 22.93 -47.03 29.35
CA ASN A 14 22.61 -47.89 30.53
C ASN A 14 21.99 -47.11 31.71
N ALA A 15 20.76 -47.46 32.13
CA ALA A 15 20.40 -48.17 33.39
C ALA A 15 20.07 -47.19 34.55
N LYS A 16 19.07 -47.35 35.44
CA LYS A 16 18.34 -48.52 35.99
C LYS A 16 17.20 -48.03 36.95
N SER A 17 16.23 -48.93 37.20
CA SER A 17 15.38 -49.10 38.43
C SER A 17 14.30 -48.04 38.75
N ILE A 18 12.98 -48.28 38.70
CA ILE A 18 12.04 -49.26 39.33
C ILE A 18 11.57 -48.90 40.77
N GLN A 19 10.22 -48.79 40.88
CA GLN A 19 9.28 -49.01 42.01
C GLN A 19 9.02 -47.90 43.08
N LYS A 20 7.75 -47.47 43.21
CA LYS A 20 6.77 -48.07 44.17
C LYS A 20 5.36 -47.45 44.04
N PHE A 21 4.35 -48.32 44.13
CA PHE A 21 2.93 -48.03 44.36
C PHE A 21 2.67 -47.64 45.82
N SER A 22 1.74 -46.72 46.08
CA SER A 22 0.88 -46.75 47.27
C SER A 22 -0.37 -45.88 47.07
N LYS A 23 -1.45 -46.29 47.72
CA LYS A 23 -2.86 -45.98 47.49
C LYS A 23 -3.40 -44.94 48.49
N LYS A 24 -4.48 -44.27 48.05
CA LYS A 24 -5.73 -43.87 48.75
C LYS A 24 -5.87 -42.48 49.42
N MET A 25 -7.04 -41.90 49.09
CA MET A 25 -7.93 -40.97 49.82
C MET A 25 -7.35 -39.57 50.09
N GLY A 26 -7.99 -38.45 49.75
CA GLY A 26 -9.39 -38.17 49.43
C GLY A 26 -9.74 -36.88 50.18
N ILE A 27 -9.78 -35.74 49.48
CA ILE A 27 -10.42 -34.50 49.97
C ILE A 27 -11.17 -33.90 48.80
N ALA A 28 -12.49 -33.91 48.95
CA ALA A 28 -13.44 -33.17 48.14
C ALA A 28 -13.46 -31.69 48.54
N ALA A 29 -14.12 -30.88 47.69
CA ALA A 29 -14.43 -29.46 47.85
C ALA A 29 -13.40 -28.48 47.25
N PHE A 30 -13.58 -28.16 45.96
CA PHE A 30 -13.67 -26.79 45.44
C PHE A 30 -14.17 -26.87 43.99
N SER A 31 -15.46 -27.19 43.82
CA SER A 31 -16.13 -27.17 42.52
C SER A 31 -17.44 -26.42 42.66
N ALA A 32 -17.38 -25.08 42.62
CA ALA A 32 -18.50 -24.18 42.31
C ALA A 32 -18.08 -22.71 42.50
N ALA A 33 -17.25 -22.14 41.60
CA ALA A 33 -17.10 -20.66 41.49
C ALA A 33 -16.29 -20.15 40.27
N MET A 34 -15.99 -20.95 39.24
CA MET A 34 -15.27 -20.46 38.03
C MET A 34 -16.00 -20.72 36.71
N LEU A 35 -17.34 -20.70 36.73
CA LEU A 35 -18.17 -20.97 35.55
C LEU A 35 -19.08 -19.78 35.16
N ALA A 36 -18.73 -18.56 35.57
CA ALA A 36 -19.53 -17.36 35.27
C ALA A 36 -18.73 -16.16 34.76
N LEU A 37 -17.57 -16.41 34.11
CA LEU A 37 -16.84 -15.39 33.34
C LEU A 37 -16.26 -15.97 32.04
N SER A 38 -16.97 -16.91 31.41
CA SER A 38 -16.88 -17.06 29.97
C SER A 38 -17.82 -16.02 29.36
N GLN A 39 -17.41 -14.74 29.39
CA GLN A 39 -17.86 -13.84 28.34
C GLN A 39 -17.46 -14.54 27.05
N SER A 40 -18.46 -14.92 26.27
CA SER A 40 -18.29 -15.24 24.87
C SER A 40 -17.64 -14.02 24.24
N ALA A 41 -16.31 -13.97 24.24
CA ALA A 41 -15.58 -13.31 23.19
C ALA A 41 -15.99 -14.09 21.94
N VAL A 42 -17.10 -13.65 21.34
CA VAL A 42 -17.32 -13.88 19.92
C VAL A 42 -16.07 -13.25 19.32
N ALA A 43 -15.12 -14.09 18.94
CA ALA A 43 -14.06 -13.64 18.07
C ALA A 43 -14.80 -13.01 16.90
N GLU A 44 -14.61 -11.70 16.67
CA GLU A 44 -14.91 -11.13 15.36
C GLU A 44 -14.27 -12.09 14.38
N ASN A 45 -15.10 -12.77 13.58
CA ASN A 45 -14.59 -13.69 12.60
C ASN A 45 -13.93 -12.77 11.57
N ASP A 46 -12.59 -12.73 11.55
CA ASP A 46 -11.81 -11.82 10.70
C ASP A 46 -12.24 -11.92 9.22
N ASP A 47 -12.88 -13.02 8.84
CA ASP A 47 -13.46 -13.32 7.52
C ASP A 47 -14.58 -12.35 7.05
N ASP A 48 -15.24 -11.62 7.97
CA ASP A 48 -16.33 -10.69 7.64
C ASP A 48 -15.87 -9.21 7.54
N LEU A 49 -14.56 -8.94 7.70
CA LEU A 49 -14.04 -7.58 7.69
C LEU A 49 -13.93 -7.02 6.24
N PRO A 50 -14.35 -5.76 5.99
CA PRO A 50 -14.26 -5.15 4.66
C PRO A 50 -12.84 -5.05 4.11
N ALA A 51 -12.71 -5.10 2.79
CA ALA A 51 -11.42 -4.95 2.13
C ALA A 51 -10.88 -3.51 2.28
N LEU A 52 -9.56 -3.40 2.40
CA LEU A 52 -8.86 -2.12 2.28
C LEU A 52 -8.54 -1.88 0.80
N LEU A 53 -9.08 -0.82 0.22
CA LEU A 53 -8.75 -0.42 -1.15
C LEU A 53 -7.42 0.31 -1.16
N VAL A 54 -6.62 0.13 -2.21
CA VAL A 54 -5.35 0.85 -2.42
C VAL A 54 -5.28 1.28 -3.87
N ILE A 55 -5.11 2.59 -4.08
CA ILE A 55 -4.84 3.20 -5.38
C ILE A 55 -3.58 4.04 -5.25
N GLY A 56 -2.82 4.19 -6.32
CA GLY A 56 -1.64 5.03 -6.29
C GLY A 56 -0.54 4.64 -7.26
N ALA A 57 0.66 5.15 -6.99
CA ALA A 57 1.86 4.86 -7.75
C ALA A 57 2.76 3.79 -7.09
N SER A 58 4.06 3.83 -7.38
CA SER A 58 5.05 2.84 -6.93
C SER A 58 5.23 2.78 -5.41
N GLY A 59 4.95 3.88 -4.69
CA GLY A 59 4.95 3.89 -3.23
C GLY A 59 3.94 2.92 -2.61
N VAL A 60 2.85 2.60 -3.33
CA VAL A 60 1.79 1.70 -2.86
C VAL A 60 1.71 0.38 -3.63
N SER A 61 2.31 0.29 -4.81
CA SER A 61 2.25 -0.92 -5.64
C SER A 61 3.58 -1.25 -6.31
N GLY A 62 3.95 -2.52 -6.28
CA GLY A 62 5.05 -3.08 -7.06
C GLY A 62 4.59 -3.64 -8.41
N ASN A 63 3.43 -3.22 -8.92
CA ASN A 63 2.87 -3.66 -10.19
C ASN A 63 2.99 -2.58 -11.26
N THR A 64 3.23 -2.99 -12.49
CA THR A 64 3.13 -2.14 -13.69
C THR A 64 2.00 -2.65 -14.59
N PRO A 65 1.39 -1.77 -15.40
CA PRO A 65 0.51 -2.22 -16.49
C PRO A 65 1.26 -3.17 -17.42
N ILE A 66 0.56 -4.22 -17.86
CA ILE A 66 1.00 -5.16 -18.89
C ILE A 66 -0.09 -5.16 -19.96
N ASN A 67 0.28 -4.89 -21.21
CA ASN A 67 -0.66 -4.88 -22.33
C ASN A 67 -0.86 -6.31 -22.91
N ASP A 68 -1.74 -6.45 -23.90
CA ASP A 68 -2.07 -7.74 -24.52
C ASP A 68 -0.87 -8.40 -25.24
N ASN A 69 0.17 -7.63 -25.56
CA ASN A 69 1.42 -8.13 -26.13
C ASN A 69 2.43 -8.57 -25.06
N MET A 70 2.04 -8.56 -23.78
CA MET A 70 2.90 -8.84 -22.63
C MET A 70 4.03 -7.81 -22.42
N ASP A 71 3.90 -6.63 -23.03
CA ASP A 71 4.82 -5.52 -22.78
C ASP A 71 4.38 -4.76 -21.54
N SER A 72 5.36 -4.43 -20.70
CA SER A 72 5.15 -3.63 -19.51
C SER A 72 5.82 -2.27 -19.63
N VAL A 73 5.13 -1.22 -19.18
CA VAL A 73 5.69 0.13 -19.18
C VAL A 73 6.94 0.16 -18.31
N LEU A 74 8.09 0.56 -18.88
CA LEU A 74 9.43 0.49 -18.27
C LEU A 74 9.91 -0.91 -17.85
N GLY A 75 9.20 -1.98 -18.22
CA GLY A 75 9.55 -3.34 -17.84
C GLY A 75 9.73 -3.52 -16.33
N GLY A 76 10.66 -4.37 -15.93
CA GLY A 76 10.98 -4.60 -14.52
C GLY A 76 11.60 -3.39 -13.81
N VAL A 77 12.11 -2.39 -14.53
CA VAL A 77 12.82 -1.23 -13.94
C VAL A 77 11.87 -0.40 -13.08
N ALA A 78 10.63 -0.16 -13.54
CA ALA A 78 9.63 0.61 -12.80
C ALA A 78 9.33 0.07 -11.39
N VAL A 79 9.60 -1.21 -11.15
CA VAL A 79 9.36 -1.89 -9.86
C VAL A 79 10.65 -2.36 -9.21
N ASN A 80 11.79 -1.79 -9.62
CA ASN A 80 13.13 -2.19 -9.17
C ASN A 80 13.33 -3.72 -9.23
N TYR A 81 12.90 -4.34 -10.33
CA TYR A 81 12.95 -5.77 -10.58
C TYR A 81 12.26 -6.62 -9.49
N GLY A 82 11.24 -6.06 -8.83
CA GLY A 82 10.48 -6.71 -7.76
C GLY A 82 11.20 -6.74 -6.41
N SER A 83 12.16 -5.84 -6.17
CA SER A 83 13.04 -5.91 -4.99
C SER A 83 12.67 -5.00 -3.82
N PHE A 84 11.67 -4.12 -3.95
CA PHE A 84 11.15 -3.33 -2.82
C PHE A 84 9.81 -3.86 -2.31
N LEU A 85 9.50 -3.57 -1.05
CA LEU A 85 8.21 -3.88 -0.46
C LEU A 85 7.30 -2.66 -0.59
N ALA A 86 6.33 -2.70 -1.51
CA ALA A 86 5.33 -1.65 -1.65
C ALA A 86 4.41 -1.54 -0.41
N LEU A 87 3.81 -0.38 -0.19
CA LEU A 87 2.90 -0.18 0.96
C LEU A 87 1.68 -1.12 0.91
N GLY A 88 1.09 -1.37 -0.26
CA GLY A 88 -0.02 -2.33 -0.41
C GLY A 88 0.33 -3.72 0.10
N ASP A 89 1.49 -4.25 -0.29
CA ASP A 89 1.98 -5.55 0.20
C ASP A 89 2.32 -5.53 1.69
N ALA A 90 2.79 -4.39 2.19
CA ALA A 90 3.06 -4.21 3.61
C ALA A 90 1.76 -4.22 4.44
N LEU A 91 0.65 -3.66 3.91
CA LEU A 91 -0.66 -3.62 4.57
C LEU A 91 -1.22 -5.03 4.79
N ILE A 92 -1.09 -5.93 3.82
CA ILE A 92 -1.48 -7.35 3.95
C ILE A 92 -0.78 -8.03 5.14
N ARG A 93 0.44 -7.58 5.49
CA ARG A 93 1.27 -8.19 6.54
C ARG A 93 0.97 -7.65 7.95
N ILE A 94 0.04 -6.71 8.10
CA ILE A 94 -0.29 -6.09 9.38
C ILE A 94 -1.43 -6.86 10.06
N ARG A 95 -1.13 -7.54 11.18
CA ARG A 95 -2.12 -8.32 11.95
C ARG A 95 -3.28 -7.50 12.55
N GLN A 96 -3.16 -6.17 12.57
CA GLN A 96 -4.23 -5.27 13.02
C GLN A 96 -5.20 -4.89 11.89
N LEU A 97 -4.93 -5.31 10.65
CA LEU A 97 -5.78 -5.11 9.49
C LEU A 97 -6.42 -6.44 9.08
N PRO A 98 -7.53 -6.40 8.33
CA PRO A 98 -8.24 -7.59 7.85
C PRO A 98 -7.38 -8.55 7.02
N GLY A 99 -6.30 -8.05 6.41
CA GLY A 99 -5.48 -8.81 5.46
C GLY A 99 -6.05 -8.83 4.04
N PHE A 100 -7.33 -8.49 3.85
CA PHE A 100 -7.94 -8.29 2.53
C PHE A 100 -7.60 -6.91 1.96
N VAL A 101 -6.77 -6.90 0.91
CA VAL A 101 -6.35 -5.67 0.23
C VAL A 101 -6.65 -5.79 -1.26
N ILE A 102 -7.37 -4.82 -1.80
CA ILE A 102 -7.57 -4.65 -3.24
C ILE A 102 -6.64 -3.53 -3.71
N ASN A 103 -5.51 -3.91 -4.30
CA ASN A 103 -4.49 -2.97 -4.76
C ASN A 103 -4.54 -2.81 -6.28
N GLU A 104 -5.07 -1.67 -6.74
CA GLU A 104 -5.10 -1.27 -8.15
C GLU A 104 -3.99 -0.27 -8.50
N GLY A 105 -3.08 0.02 -7.54
CA GLY A 105 -1.94 0.90 -7.77
C GLY A 105 -1.03 0.41 -8.88
N GLN A 106 -0.41 1.35 -9.59
CA GLN A 106 0.49 1.08 -10.71
C GLN A 106 1.77 1.92 -10.55
N ALA A 107 2.92 1.28 -10.46
CA ALA A 107 4.22 1.96 -10.46
C ALA A 107 4.36 2.85 -11.70
N GLY A 108 4.61 4.14 -11.48
CA GLY A 108 4.63 5.18 -12.52
C GLY A 108 3.30 5.92 -12.73
N ALA A 109 2.18 5.47 -12.15
CA ALA A 109 0.90 6.14 -12.37
C ALA A 109 0.80 7.52 -11.70
N GLY A 110 -0.16 8.29 -12.20
CA GLY A 110 -0.49 9.62 -11.74
C GLY A 110 -2.00 9.83 -11.62
N THR A 111 -2.40 11.09 -11.52
CA THR A 111 -3.82 11.48 -11.38
C THR A 111 -4.59 11.50 -12.69
N PHE A 112 -3.91 11.33 -13.84
CA PHE A 112 -4.51 11.24 -15.17
C PHE A 112 -3.95 10.05 -15.96
N ASP A 113 -4.72 9.58 -16.94
CA ASP A 113 -4.29 8.53 -17.86
C ASP A 113 -3.24 9.05 -18.82
N ARG A 114 -2.21 8.26 -19.10
CA ARG A 114 -1.13 8.68 -19.97
C ARG A 114 -0.41 7.52 -20.61
N LEU A 115 0.19 7.76 -21.77
CA LEU A 115 1.06 6.78 -22.41
C LEU A 115 2.43 6.70 -21.72
N GLY A 116 3.12 5.59 -21.95
CA GLY A 116 4.51 5.38 -21.61
C GLY A 116 5.44 5.87 -22.70
N CYS A 117 6.27 6.87 -22.40
CA CYS A 117 7.17 7.48 -23.39
C CYS A 117 8.64 7.12 -23.17
N ASN A 118 9.10 6.98 -21.93
CA ASN A 118 10.44 6.48 -21.66
C ASN A 118 10.55 4.96 -21.96
N PRO A 119 11.66 4.46 -22.55
CA PRO A 119 12.88 5.18 -23.00
C PRO A 119 12.87 5.61 -24.48
N GLY A 120 11.73 5.54 -25.16
CA GLY A 120 11.62 5.91 -26.57
C GLY A 120 11.64 7.44 -26.79
N PRO A 121 11.98 7.90 -28.01
CA PRO A 121 11.74 9.28 -28.42
C PRO A 121 10.24 9.55 -28.66
N GLU A 122 9.45 8.49 -28.86
CA GLU A 122 8.01 8.52 -29.07
C GLU A 122 7.30 7.72 -27.98
N CYS A 123 6.04 8.07 -27.71
CA CYS A 123 5.22 7.33 -26.76
C CYS A 123 4.76 6.00 -27.35
N GLY A 124 4.98 4.93 -26.59
CA GLY A 124 4.62 3.57 -26.98
C GLY A 124 3.17 3.21 -26.64
N PRO A 125 2.76 1.97 -26.96
CA PRO A 125 1.40 1.48 -26.70
C PRO A 125 1.14 1.17 -25.22
N GLY A 126 2.13 1.32 -24.33
CA GLY A 126 1.94 1.14 -22.90
C GLY A 126 1.21 2.35 -22.29
N TRP A 127 0.36 2.14 -21.29
CA TRP A 127 -0.39 3.22 -20.63
C TRP A 127 -0.41 3.04 -19.11
N TRP A 128 -0.42 4.16 -18.40
CA TRP A 128 -0.78 4.23 -16.99
C TRP A 128 -2.23 4.68 -16.84
N THR A 129 -2.89 4.09 -15.85
CA THR A 129 -4.26 4.39 -15.47
C THR A 129 -4.25 5.42 -14.34
N SER A 130 -5.06 6.47 -14.49
CA SER A 130 -5.34 7.49 -13.47
C SER A 130 -5.81 6.90 -12.16
N PHE A 131 -5.59 7.62 -11.07
CA PHE A 131 -6.09 7.21 -9.76
C PHE A 131 -7.62 7.05 -9.71
N ASP A 132 -8.38 7.88 -10.44
CA ASP A 132 -9.84 7.75 -10.54
C ASP A 132 -10.25 6.42 -11.19
N LYS A 133 -9.63 6.04 -12.31
CA LYS A 133 -9.88 4.73 -12.94
C LYS A 133 -9.33 3.56 -12.12
N GLN A 134 -8.25 3.74 -11.37
CA GLN A 134 -7.81 2.73 -10.40
C GLN A 134 -8.87 2.56 -9.29
N PHE A 135 -9.52 3.64 -8.87
CA PHE A 135 -10.61 3.58 -7.90
C PHE A 135 -11.85 2.88 -8.47
N ASP A 136 -12.24 3.16 -9.72
CA ASP A 136 -13.28 2.40 -10.42
C ASP A 136 -13.03 0.90 -10.40
N ARG A 137 -11.80 0.50 -10.76
CA ARG A 137 -11.39 -0.91 -10.80
C ARG A 137 -11.44 -1.54 -9.40
N ALA A 138 -11.02 -0.81 -8.37
CA ALA A 138 -11.07 -1.28 -7.00
C ALA A 138 -12.53 -1.48 -6.55
N LEU A 139 -13.40 -0.50 -6.83
CA LEU A 139 -14.83 -0.56 -6.54
C LEU A 139 -15.51 -1.73 -7.24
N ALA A 140 -15.21 -1.96 -8.52
CA ALA A 140 -15.78 -3.07 -9.29
C ALA A 140 -15.50 -4.45 -8.65
N ARG A 141 -14.39 -4.61 -7.93
CA ARG A 141 -14.05 -5.87 -7.23
C ARG A 141 -14.73 -6.05 -5.88
N VAL A 142 -15.20 -4.96 -5.28
CA VAL A 142 -15.86 -4.98 -3.96
C VAL A 142 -17.34 -4.61 -4.04
N THR A 143 -17.89 -4.47 -5.25
CA THR A 143 -19.30 -4.16 -5.47
C THR A 143 -20.18 -5.33 -5.03
N MET A 144 -21.15 -5.05 -4.17
CA MET A 144 -22.19 -5.99 -3.78
C MET A 144 -23.45 -5.67 -4.57
N TYR A 145 -23.88 -6.59 -5.44
CA TYR A 145 -25.11 -6.48 -6.21
C TYR A 145 -26.29 -7.07 -5.45
N ASP A 146 -27.48 -6.54 -5.69
CA ASP A 146 -28.73 -7.11 -5.19
C ASP A 146 -28.97 -8.48 -5.86
N PRO A 147 -29.05 -9.59 -5.10
CA PRO A 147 -29.31 -10.91 -5.66
C PRO A 147 -30.67 -11.02 -6.37
N GLU A 148 -31.65 -10.21 -5.97
CA GLU A 148 -32.99 -10.19 -6.57
C GLU A 148 -33.06 -9.30 -7.82
N ASN A 149 -32.19 -8.29 -7.91
CA ASN A 149 -32.04 -7.44 -9.08
C ASN A 149 -30.55 -7.07 -9.34
N PRO A 150 -29.80 -7.88 -10.11
CA PRO A 150 -28.38 -7.66 -10.35
C PRO A 150 -28.02 -6.34 -11.07
N ALA A 151 -29.01 -5.59 -11.57
CA ALA A 151 -28.78 -4.24 -12.09
C ALA A 151 -28.60 -3.18 -10.97
N ASN A 152 -28.95 -3.51 -9.72
CA ASN A 152 -28.86 -2.63 -8.57
C ASN A 152 -27.61 -2.94 -7.71
N ILE A 153 -26.91 -1.89 -7.29
CA ILE A 153 -25.81 -1.96 -6.33
C ILE A 153 -26.38 -1.79 -4.92
N LEU A 154 -26.11 -2.75 -4.02
CA LEU A 154 -26.43 -2.65 -2.59
C LEU A 154 -25.38 -1.84 -1.82
N GLY A 155 -24.12 -1.91 -2.25
CA GLY A 155 -23.02 -1.17 -1.64
C GLY A 155 -21.66 -1.72 -2.04
N TYR A 156 -20.65 -1.37 -1.26
CA TYR A 156 -19.27 -1.80 -1.46
C TYR A 156 -18.74 -2.46 -0.19
N ASN A 157 -18.05 -3.60 -0.33
CA ASN A 157 -17.37 -4.26 0.79
C ASN A 157 -16.02 -3.60 1.10
N ALA A 158 -16.05 -2.30 1.40
CA ALA A 158 -14.90 -1.49 1.76
C ALA A 158 -15.31 -0.31 2.65
N GLU A 159 -14.50 -0.02 3.67
CA GLU A 159 -14.69 1.16 4.53
C GLU A 159 -13.64 2.24 4.26
N TYR A 160 -12.50 1.87 3.67
CA TYR A 160 -11.34 2.74 3.52
C TYR A 160 -10.69 2.56 2.15
N VAL A 161 -10.12 3.66 1.63
CA VAL A 161 -9.22 3.65 0.49
C VAL A 161 -7.92 4.36 0.83
N VAL A 162 -6.78 3.68 0.68
CA VAL A 162 -5.46 4.32 0.76
C VAL A 162 -5.15 4.93 -0.60
N ILE A 163 -4.99 6.26 -0.62
CA ILE A 163 -4.67 7.04 -1.82
C ILE A 163 -3.18 7.39 -1.76
N GLY A 164 -2.44 6.84 -2.72
CA GLY A 164 -1.01 6.98 -2.91
C GLY A 164 -0.55 8.38 -3.29
N ILE A 165 0.76 8.54 -3.34
CA ILE A 165 1.43 9.71 -3.93
C ILE A 165 1.45 9.55 -5.47
N PRO A 166 0.99 10.53 -6.25
CA PRO A 166 1.10 10.51 -7.71
C PRO A 166 2.51 10.88 -8.21
N ASN A 167 2.87 10.41 -9.40
CA ASN A 167 4.10 10.84 -10.08
C ASN A 167 3.97 12.21 -10.74
N ASP A 168 2.76 12.73 -10.89
CA ASP A 168 2.50 14.05 -11.45
C ASP A 168 3.46 15.09 -10.87
N CYS A 169 4.09 15.85 -11.75
CA CYS A 169 5.02 16.91 -11.40
C CYS A 169 6.28 16.50 -10.62
N LEU A 170 6.54 15.20 -10.38
CA LEU A 170 7.78 14.76 -9.74
C LEU A 170 8.96 14.68 -10.71
N HIS A 171 8.71 14.36 -11.97
CA HIS A 171 9.76 14.13 -12.94
C HIS A 171 9.29 14.16 -14.40
N SER A 172 10.24 14.30 -15.32
CA SER A 172 10.02 14.37 -16.76
C SER A 172 9.23 13.20 -17.37
N ASP A 173 9.26 11.98 -16.82
CA ASP A 173 8.49 10.85 -17.37
C ASP A 173 7.00 10.81 -16.92
N ALA A 174 6.52 11.82 -16.18
CA ALA A 174 5.18 11.79 -15.56
C ALA A 174 4.02 12.27 -16.47
N PHE A 175 4.29 12.70 -17.71
CA PHE A 175 3.33 13.50 -18.49
C PHE A 175 2.69 12.80 -19.69
N GLY A 176 3.21 11.66 -20.12
CA GLY A 176 2.72 11.01 -21.35
C GLY A 176 3.10 11.75 -22.63
N ILE A 177 4.16 12.54 -22.58
CA ILE A 177 4.85 13.14 -23.72
C ILE A 177 6.35 12.84 -23.61
N PRO A 178 7.13 12.93 -24.71
CA PRO A 178 8.57 12.72 -24.66
C PRO A 178 9.26 13.63 -23.64
N GLN A 179 10.23 13.10 -22.89
CA GLN A 179 10.90 13.84 -21.81
C GLN A 179 11.54 15.16 -22.30
N SER A 180 12.03 15.19 -23.55
CA SER A 180 12.60 16.38 -24.20
C SER A 180 11.62 17.54 -24.38
N GLU A 181 10.32 17.27 -24.28
CA GLU A 181 9.23 18.24 -24.43
C GLU A 181 8.64 18.65 -23.08
N THR A 182 9.12 18.07 -21.98
CA THR A 182 8.61 18.36 -20.64
C THR A 182 9.38 19.48 -19.96
N GLN A 183 8.73 20.14 -19.03
CA GLN A 183 9.31 21.16 -18.15
C GLN A 183 8.83 20.93 -16.72
N PRO A 184 9.57 21.40 -15.70
CA PRO A 184 9.08 21.42 -14.32
C PRO A 184 7.70 22.10 -14.22
N CYS A 185 6.85 21.57 -13.35
CA CYS A 185 5.49 22.08 -13.19
C CYS A 185 5.46 23.46 -12.53
N THR A 186 4.48 24.24 -12.92
CA THR A 186 4.09 25.50 -12.27
C THR A 186 3.26 25.24 -10.99
N LEU A 187 3.09 26.28 -10.18
CA LEU A 187 2.20 26.25 -9.03
C LEU A 187 0.74 25.96 -9.41
N GLU A 188 0.28 26.41 -10.58
CA GLU A 188 -1.05 26.09 -11.10
C GLU A 188 -1.19 24.59 -11.35
N GLU A 189 -0.17 23.96 -11.95
CA GLU A 189 -0.16 22.53 -12.19
C GLU A 189 -0.08 21.72 -10.89
N PHE A 190 0.68 22.19 -9.89
CA PHE A 190 0.64 21.59 -8.54
C PHE A 190 -0.77 21.62 -7.96
N ASN A 191 -1.48 22.75 -8.05
CA ASN A 191 -2.86 22.83 -7.58
C ASN A 191 -3.78 21.89 -8.35
N ALA A 192 -3.60 21.78 -9.67
CA ALA A 192 -4.40 20.87 -10.49
C ALA A 192 -4.18 19.39 -10.11
N VAL A 193 -2.96 19.00 -9.70
CA VAL A 193 -2.70 17.66 -9.14
C VAL A 193 -3.51 17.45 -7.86
N ILE A 194 -3.51 18.44 -6.96
CA ILE A 194 -4.25 18.35 -5.70
C ILE A 194 -5.77 18.34 -5.94
N ASP A 195 -6.29 19.12 -6.90
CA ASP A 195 -7.71 19.12 -7.27
C ASP A 195 -8.17 17.73 -7.72
N ARG A 196 -7.36 17.03 -8.52
CA ARG A 196 -7.66 15.67 -8.97
C ARG A 196 -7.60 14.66 -7.82
N LEU A 197 -6.65 14.81 -6.89
CA LEU A 197 -6.61 13.99 -5.68
C LEU A 197 -7.85 14.22 -4.80
N ILE A 198 -8.27 15.47 -4.62
CA ILE A 198 -9.46 15.85 -3.85
C ILE A 198 -10.71 15.28 -4.51
N ALA A 199 -10.83 15.35 -5.84
CA ALA A 199 -11.98 14.79 -6.56
C ALA A 199 -12.14 13.28 -6.30
N VAL A 200 -11.05 12.51 -6.32
CA VAL A 200 -11.10 11.07 -6.00
C VAL A 200 -11.48 10.83 -4.53
N GLY A 201 -10.97 11.65 -3.60
CA GLY A 201 -11.32 11.55 -2.18
C GLY A 201 -12.78 11.90 -1.89
N GLN A 202 -13.30 12.98 -2.48
CA GLN A 202 -14.69 13.36 -2.37
C GLN A 202 -15.60 12.25 -2.88
N ARG A 203 -15.25 11.67 -4.04
CA ARG A 203 -15.97 10.53 -4.60
C ARG A 203 -15.96 9.31 -3.68
N ALA A 204 -14.87 9.05 -2.96
CA ALA A 204 -14.84 7.99 -1.96
C ALA A 204 -15.80 8.30 -0.80
N LEU A 205 -15.78 9.53 -0.27
CA LEU A 205 -16.68 9.97 0.79
C LEU A 205 -18.16 9.87 0.38
N ASP A 206 -18.50 10.25 -0.85
CA ASP A 206 -19.85 10.15 -1.41
C ASP A 206 -20.37 8.70 -1.45
N LEU A 207 -19.45 7.73 -1.51
CA LEU A 207 -19.73 6.29 -1.46
C LEU A 207 -19.67 5.70 -0.04
N GLY A 208 -19.44 6.53 0.99
CA GLY A 208 -19.27 6.09 2.38
C GLY A 208 -17.91 5.44 2.67
N ILE A 209 -16.93 5.62 1.79
CA ILE A 209 -15.57 5.08 1.93
C ILE A 209 -14.64 6.20 2.41
N THR A 210 -13.97 6.02 3.54
CA THR A 210 -13.07 7.03 4.11
C THR A 210 -11.71 7.02 3.38
N PRO A 211 -11.31 8.11 2.70
CA PRO A 211 -10.01 8.19 2.06
C PRO A 211 -8.88 8.40 3.09
N ILE A 212 -7.77 7.70 2.88
CA ILE A 212 -6.54 7.81 3.67
C ILE A 212 -5.41 8.24 2.73
N TYR A 213 -5.00 9.50 2.82
CA TYR A 213 -3.90 10.04 2.03
C TYR A 213 -2.57 9.80 2.72
N ASN A 214 -1.63 9.16 2.01
CA ASN A 214 -0.22 9.24 2.39
C ASN A 214 0.40 10.46 1.73
N ILE A 215 0.67 11.50 2.53
CA ILE A 215 1.38 12.68 2.01
C ILE A 215 2.79 12.29 1.55
N TYR A 216 3.44 13.11 0.72
CA TYR A 216 4.82 12.92 0.25
C TYR A 216 5.78 12.54 1.41
N PRO A 217 6.95 11.92 1.19
CA PRO A 217 8.03 11.93 2.18
C PRO A 217 8.66 13.34 2.29
N GLU A 218 9.56 13.55 3.26
CA GLU A 218 10.39 14.76 3.29
C GLU A 218 11.30 14.76 2.05
N CYS A 219 11.44 15.92 1.42
CA CYS A 219 12.19 16.05 0.17
C CYS A 219 13.69 16.15 0.48
N SER A 220 14.52 15.47 -0.31
CA SER A 220 15.97 15.48 -0.10
C SER A 220 16.72 15.54 -1.43
N GLN A 221 17.84 16.27 -1.42
CA GLN A 221 18.73 16.36 -2.58
C GLN A 221 19.28 14.98 -2.98
N GLU A 222 19.55 14.11 -2.01
CA GLU A 222 20.06 12.76 -2.27
C GLU A 222 19.08 11.93 -3.12
N THR A 223 17.78 11.98 -2.82
CA THR A 223 16.75 11.29 -3.62
C THR A 223 16.70 11.84 -5.04
N GLN A 224 16.78 13.17 -5.19
CA GLN A 224 16.75 13.84 -6.48
C GLN A 224 17.95 13.48 -7.37
N ASP A 225 19.16 13.54 -6.80
CA ASP A 225 20.39 13.19 -7.51
C ASP A 225 20.39 11.72 -7.95
N ASN A 226 19.93 10.82 -7.08
CA ASN A 226 19.77 9.40 -7.39
C ASN A 226 18.74 9.18 -8.49
N ALA A 227 17.62 9.91 -8.48
CA ALA A 227 16.58 9.77 -9.48
C ALA A 227 17.07 10.13 -10.89
N ILE A 228 17.68 11.30 -11.07
CA ILE A 228 18.21 11.74 -12.37
C ILE A 228 19.27 10.74 -12.87
N LYS A 229 20.21 10.36 -12.01
CA LYS A 229 21.34 9.48 -12.38
C LYS A 229 20.91 8.06 -12.69
N ASN A 230 20.05 7.46 -11.87
CA ASN A 230 19.74 6.02 -11.97
C ASN A 230 18.60 5.74 -12.95
N TRP A 231 17.75 6.73 -13.25
CA TRP A 231 16.54 6.53 -14.05
C TRP A 231 16.55 7.27 -15.39
N GLY A 232 17.63 7.99 -15.70
CA GLY A 232 17.79 8.68 -16.99
C GLY A 232 16.75 9.78 -17.21
N LEU A 233 16.34 10.43 -16.12
CA LEU A 233 15.33 11.48 -16.15
C LEU A 233 15.98 12.80 -16.58
N SER A 234 15.31 13.54 -17.46
CA SER A 234 15.81 14.85 -17.93
C SER A 234 15.73 15.92 -16.84
N TRP A 235 14.76 15.79 -15.93
CA TRP A 235 14.68 16.59 -14.72
C TRP A 235 13.87 15.86 -13.65
N TRP A 236 14.07 16.26 -12.40
CA TRP A 236 13.32 15.86 -11.22
C TRP A 236 12.98 17.11 -10.42
N ILE A 237 11.80 17.17 -9.81
CA ILE A 237 11.32 18.32 -9.02
C ILE A 237 12.35 18.73 -7.96
N ASP A 238 12.65 20.03 -7.83
CA ASP A 238 13.61 20.48 -6.84
C ASP A 238 13.09 20.39 -5.39
N VAL A 239 14.01 20.52 -4.43
CA VAL A 239 13.68 20.35 -3.01
C VAL A 239 12.66 21.40 -2.54
N GLU A 240 12.78 22.65 -3.01
CA GLU A 240 11.86 23.73 -2.61
C GLU A 240 10.47 23.50 -3.21
N GLU A 241 10.40 23.19 -4.50
CA GLU A 241 9.17 22.85 -5.21
C GLU A 241 8.49 21.60 -4.63
N CYS A 242 9.28 20.58 -4.30
CA CYS A 242 8.80 19.34 -3.68
C CYS A 242 8.21 19.60 -2.29
N GLU A 243 8.86 20.42 -1.47
CA GLU A 243 8.31 20.83 -0.16
C GLU A 243 7.04 21.69 -0.33
N GLY A 244 6.99 22.52 -1.37
CA GLY A 244 5.78 23.26 -1.76
C GLY A 244 4.62 22.34 -2.11
N LEU A 245 4.84 21.36 -2.99
CA LEU A 245 3.84 20.36 -3.37
C LEU A 245 3.42 19.49 -2.16
N ARG A 246 4.37 19.06 -1.32
CA ARG A 246 4.11 18.35 -0.06
C ARG A 246 3.22 19.16 0.87
N TYR A 247 3.50 20.46 1.03
CA TYR A 247 2.71 21.37 1.84
C TYR A 247 1.29 21.52 1.32
N LEU A 248 1.12 21.78 0.01
CA LEU A 248 -0.19 21.89 -0.63
C LEU A 248 -0.99 20.59 -0.49
N HIS A 249 -0.37 19.45 -0.79
CA HIS A 249 -0.98 18.13 -0.66
C HIS A 249 -1.54 17.93 0.76
N ARG A 250 -0.74 18.22 1.79
CA ARG A 250 -1.19 18.07 3.18
C ARG A 250 -2.30 19.04 3.57
N THR A 251 -2.13 20.32 3.24
CA THR A 251 -2.99 21.39 3.78
C THR A 251 -4.33 21.49 3.07
N ARG A 252 -4.34 21.40 1.74
CA ARG A 252 -5.57 21.48 0.95
C ARG A 252 -6.48 20.29 1.19
N ILE A 253 -5.94 19.07 1.17
CA ILE A 253 -6.76 17.88 1.47
C ILE A 253 -7.38 17.96 2.86
N ALA A 254 -6.60 18.34 3.88
CA ALA A 254 -7.13 18.47 5.23
C ALA A 254 -8.20 19.57 5.36
N ALA A 255 -8.14 20.62 4.54
CA ALA A 255 -9.09 21.72 4.55
C ALA A 255 -10.37 21.42 3.75
N GLU A 256 -10.23 20.78 2.60
CA GLU A 256 -11.31 20.55 1.63
C GLU A 256 -12.03 19.21 1.86
N LEU A 257 -11.36 18.22 2.46
CA LEU A 257 -11.91 16.92 2.83
C LEU A 257 -11.71 16.66 4.34
N PRO A 258 -12.47 17.33 5.23
CA PRO A 258 -12.27 17.22 6.69
C PRO A 258 -12.52 15.80 7.24
N ASP A 259 -13.28 14.98 6.53
CA ASP A 259 -13.55 13.58 6.88
C ASP A 259 -12.49 12.60 6.34
N ALA A 260 -11.50 13.09 5.58
CA ALA A 260 -10.37 12.29 5.13
C ALA A 260 -9.32 12.11 6.23
N LEU A 261 -8.62 10.98 6.22
CA LEU A 261 -7.43 10.77 7.05
C LEU A 261 -6.18 11.22 6.29
N VAL A 262 -5.53 12.27 6.75
CA VAL A 262 -4.26 12.77 6.18
C VAL A 262 -3.09 12.35 7.07
N GLU A 263 -2.29 11.39 6.61
CA GLU A 263 -1.29 10.73 7.44
C GLU A 263 0.13 10.89 6.88
N ASP A 264 1.06 11.35 7.73
CA ASP A 264 2.49 11.28 7.46
C ASP A 264 3.02 9.86 7.74
N VAL A 265 2.61 8.94 6.86
CA VAL A 265 2.98 7.52 6.97
C VAL A 265 4.46 7.31 6.66
N TRP A 266 5.10 8.25 5.97
CA TRP A 266 6.50 8.16 5.53
C TRP A 266 7.50 8.77 6.51
N ARG A 267 7.07 9.49 7.55
CA ARG A 267 7.94 10.09 8.59
C ARG A 267 9.15 9.22 8.95
N GLY A 268 10.35 9.80 8.84
CA GLY A 268 11.62 9.07 8.97
C GLY A 268 11.82 8.11 7.80
N PHE A 269 11.63 8.60 6.59
CA PHE A 269 11.75 7.84 5.35
C PHE A 269 13.21 7.43 5.14
N THR A 270 13.41 6.22 4.64
CA THR A 270 14.71 5.71 4.22
C THR A 270 14.54 4.97 2.91
N THR A 271 15.46 5.21 1.99
CA THR A 271 15.42 4.68 0.63
C THR A 271 15.92 3.24 0.56
N SER A 272 15.42 2.52 -0.43
CA SER A 272 15.94 1.24 -0.86
C SER A 272 17.23 1.43 -1.69
N ALA A 273 17.79 0.33 -2.21
CA ALA A 273 19.00 0.39 -3.04
C ALA A 273 18.82 1.17 -4.35
N ASP A 274 17.59 1.42 -4.81
CA ASP A 274 17.32 2.26 -5.99
C ASP A 274 17.40 3.78 -5.71
N GLY A 275 17.55 4.17 -4.44
CA GLY A 275 17.66 5.58 -4.03
C GLY A 275 16.35 6.37 -4.09
N MET A 276 15.21 5.74 -4.41
CA MET A 276 13.92 6.42 -4.60
C MET A 276 12.81 5.81 -3.75
N HIS A 277 12.63 4.49 -3.78
CA HIS A 277 11.53 3.82 -3.10
C HIS A 277 11.85 3.57 -1.63
N ALA A 278 10.83 3.43 -0.79
CA ALA A 278 11.01 3.10 0.63
C ALA A 278 11.70 1.74 0.82
N ASP A 279 12.61 1.67 1.80
CA ASP A 279 13.09 0.36 2.26
C ASP A 279 11.99 -0.44 2.97
N ARG A 280 12.23 -1.75 3.15
CA ARG A 280 11.28 -2.66 3.82
C ARG A 280 10.86 -2.18 5.21
N LYS A 281 11.79 -1.61 5.99
CA LYS A 281 11.51 -1.16 7.35
C LYS A 281 10.57 0.04 7.31
N THR A 282 10.73 0.92 6.34
CA THR A 282 9.94 2.13 6.11
C THR A 282 8.53 1.77 5.66
N SER A 283 8.36 0.88 4.67
CA SER A 283 7.04 0.41 4.25
C SER A 283 6.26 -0.27 5.38
N MET A 284 6.93 -1.12 6.19
CA MET A 284 6.29 -1.74 7.36
C MET A 284 5.96 -0.74 8.48
N ARG A 285 6.66 0.41 8.58
CA ARG A 285 6.28 1.48 9.52
C ARG A 285 5.06 2.24 9.00
N ALA A 286 5.02 2.55 7.70
CA ALA A 286 3.90 3.20 7.04
C ALA A 286 2.61 2.40 7.20
N ALA A 287 2.63 1.09 6.91
CA ALA A 287 1.47 0.21 7.08
C ALA A 287 0.95 0.19 8.53
N ARG A 288 1.85 0.18 9.53
CA ARG A 288 1.47 0.28 10.95
C ARG A 288 0.90 1.65 11.35
N ARG A 289 1.23 2.72 10.63
CA ARG A 289 0.65 4.05 10.88
C ARG A 289 -0.77 4.09 10.34
N ILE A 290 -1.02 3.57 9.14
CA ILE A 290 -2.37 3.43 8.56
C ILE A 290 -3.26 2.58 9.48
N ALA A 291 -2.79 1.41 9.93
CA ALA A 291 -3.58 0.57 10.85
C ALA A 291 -3.92 1.28 12.17
N ARG A 292 -3.04 2.16 12.67
CA ARG A 292 -3.32 2.98 13.85
C ARG A 292 -4.30 4.11 13.57
N ALA A 293 -4.23 4.73 12.39
CA ALA A 293 -5.16 5.77 11.95
C ALA A 293 -6.58 5.20 11.84
N ILE A 294 -6.75 4.06 11.15
CA ILE A 294 -8.03 3.33 11.05
C ILE A 294 -8.58 3.01 12.44
N LYS A 295 -7.76 2.41 13.31
CA LYS A 295 -8.17 2.08 14.69
C LYS A 295 -8.59 3.31 15.49
N LYS A 296 -7.93 4.46 15.30
CA LYS A 296 -8.28 5.71 15.99
C LYS A 296 -9.61 6.26 15.45
N HIS A 297 -9.79 6.27 14.13
CA HIS A 297 -11.01 6.72 13.47
C HIS A 297 -12.23 5.92 13.93
N ARG A 298 -12.16 4.58 13.87
CA ARG A 298 -13.24 3.67 14.33
C ARG A 298 -13.61 3.81 15.82
N ARG A 299 -12.78 4.45 16.64
CA ARG A 299 -13.08 4.71 18.06
C ARG A 299 -13.68 6.09 18.31
N GLY A 300 -13.53 7.01 17.36
CA GLY A 300 -14.05 8.37 17.44
C GLY A 300 -15.46 8.51 16.87
N ASN A 301 -15.88 7.54 16.04
CA ASN A 301 -17.24 7.34 15.55
C ASN A 301 -17.94 6.28 16.41
#